data_AF-A0A7V2Z0B6-F1
#
_entry.id   AF-A0A7V2Z0B6-F1
#
_cell.length_a   1.000
_cell.length_b   1.000
_cell.length_c   1.000
_cell.angle_alpha   90.00
_cell.angle_beta   90.00
_cell.angle_gamma   90.00
#
_symmetry.space_group_name_H-M   'P 1'
#
loop_
_entity.id
_entity.type
_entity.pdbx_description
1 polymer ?
#
loop_
_entity_poly.entity_id
_entity_poly.type
_entity_poly.pdbx_seq_one_letter_code
_entity_poly.pdbx_strand_id
1 'polypeptide(L)'
;MTDALKTGTASEAGPQAAGAGPFGAVPCVMDGVEVRRDARGRVQIRKPLVAGRGLSDWLARTLKFRRDIRVNLDERGSWFWDRIDGRRSLEHIENAMRREMSLPEDESRRAVLMFTRMLMLRQLIALKMPGRTENT
;
A
#
# COMPACT_ATOMS: atom_id res chain seq x y z
N MET A 1 54.62 13.04 0.64
CA MET A 1 53.98 14.36 0.51
C MET A 1 53.89 14.62 -0.98
N THR A 2 52.76 14.56 -1.67
CA THR A 2 51.38 15.04 -1.42
C THR A 2 50.43 14.17 -2.24
N ASP A 3 49.48 13.48 -1.63
CA ASP A 3 48.12 13.91 -1.27
C ASP A 3 47.14 14.00 -2.44
N ALA A 4 45.97 13.40 -2.20
CA ALA A 4 44.93 13.04 -3.14
C ALA A 4 43.85 14.11 -3.21
N LEU A 5 43.15 14.23 -4.34
CA LEU A 5 41.78 14.79 -4.49
C LEU A 5 41.38 14.53 -5.95
N LYS A 6 40.46 13.62 -6.31
CA LYS A 6 39.04 13.43 -5.95
C LYS A 6 38.17 14.65 -6.19
N THR A 7 37.66 14.74 -7.41
CA THR A 7 36.44 15.46 -7.83
C THR A 7 36.08 14.84 -9.17
N GLY A 8 34.89 14.32 -9.45
CA GLY A 8 33.61 14.32 -8.78
C GLY A 8 32.67 13.89 -9.89
N THR A 9 32.28 12.62 -9.89
CA THR A 9 31.34 12.07 -10.88
C THR A 9 30.02 12.80 -10.72
N ALA A 10 29.69 13.65 -11.70
CA ALA A 10 28.35 14.17 -11.87
C ALA A 10 27.41 12.96 -11.98
N SER A 11 26.60 12.79 -10.95
CA SER A 11 25.53 11.81 -10.90
C SER A 11 24.53 12.17 -11.98
N GLU A 12 24.61 11.48 -13.11
CA GLU A 12 23.56 11.44 -14.12
C GLU A 12 22.29 10.93 -13.44
N ALA A 13 21.42 11.86 -13.04
CA ALA A 13 20.04 11.57 -12.69
C ALA A 13 19.34 11.14 -13.99
N GLY A 14 19.52 9.87 -14.35
CA GLY A 14 18.81 9.24 -15.45
C GLY A 14 17.30 9.34 -15.21
N PRO A 15 16.50 9.46 -16.29
CA PRO A 15 15.05 9.49 -16.18
C PRO A 15 14.59 8.17 -15.56
N GLN A 16 14.14 8.22 -14.30
CA GLN A 16 13.52 7.07 -13.66
C GLN A 16 12.32 6.65 -14.49
N ALA A 17 12.37 5.42 -14.99
CA ALA A 17 11.36 4.81 -15.84
C ALA A 17 9.98 4.88 -15.18
N ALA A 18 9.18 5.85 -15.60
CA ALA A 18 7.74 5.82 -15.46
C ALA A 18 7.24 4.60 -16.24
N GLY A 19 6.95 3.49 -15.55
CA GLY A 19 6.15 2.41 -16.13
C GLY A 19 6.42 0.96 -15.71
N ALA A 20 7.59 0.62 -15.15
CA ALA A 20 7.95 -0.80 -14.97
C ALA A 20 7.94 -1.33 -13.53
N GLY A 21 7.62 -0.49 -12.53
CA GLY A 21 7.70 -0.82 -11.11
C GLY A 21 6.33 -0.93 -10.41
N PRO A 22 6.31 -1.32 -9.12
CA PRO A 22 5.08 -1.43 -8.32
C PRO A 22 4.28 -0.11 -8.29
N PHE A 23 4.93 1.03 -8.50
CA PHE A 23 4.30 2.35 -8.52
C PHE A 23 3.29 2.57 -9.66
N GLY A 24 3.36 1.79 -10.73
CA GLY A 24 2.34 1.81 -11.79
C GLY A 24 1.01 1.19 -11.37
N ALA A 25 0.98 0.39 -10.31
CA ALA A 25 -0.22 -0.34 -9.89
C ALA A 25 -1.28 0.59 -9.26
N VAL A 26 -2.54 0.24 -9.44
CA VAL A 26 -3.70 0.94 -8.87
C VAL A 26 -4.26 0.13 -7.69
N PRO A 27 -4.18 0.63 -6.45
CA PRO A 27 -4.77 -0.06 -5.30
C PRO A 27 -6.29 0.04 -5.34
N CYS A 28 -6.94 -1.07 -4.99
CA CYS A 28 -8.40 -1.19 -4.89
C CYS A 28 -8.77 -1.79 -3.54
N VAL A 29 -9.78 -1.24 -2.88
CA VAL A 29 -10.33 -1.82 -1.65
C VAL A 29 -11.02 -3.14 -1.98
N MET A 30 -10.78 -4.17 -1.14
CA MET A 30 -11.41 -5.48 -1.29
C MET A 30 -12.85 -5.46 -0.76
N ASP A 31 -13.70 -6.33 -1.31
CA ASP A 31 -15.07 -6.52 -0.81
C ASP A 31 -15.09 -6.99 0.65
N GLY A 32 -16.13 -6.60 1.36
CA GLY A 32 -16.35 -6.92 2.78
C GLY A 32 -15.42 -6.18 3.74
N VAL A 33 -14.65 -5.20 3.26
CA VAL A 33 -13.89 -4.30 4.12
C VAL A 33 -14.81 -3.22 4.69
N GLU A 34 -14.88 -3.16 6.01
CA GLU A 34 -15.56 -2.12 6.77
C GLU A 34 -14.54 -1.08 7.26
N VAL A 35 -14.94 0.19 7.26
CA VAL A 35 -14.12 1.30 7.74
C VAL A 35 -14.86 2.01 8.86
N ARG A 36 -14.17 2.26 9.97
CA ARG A 36 -14.61 3.13 11.05
C ARG A 36 -13.57 4.21 11.29
N ARG A 37 -14.01 5.39 11.69
CA ARG A 37 -13.12 6.47 12.15
C ARG A 37 -13.24 6.62 13.64
N ASP A 38 -12.11 6.86 14.30
CA ASP A 38 -12.11 7.24 15.71
C ASP A 38 -12.35 8.76 15.88
N ALA A 39 -12.45 9.21 17.13
CA ALA A 39 -12.66 10.62 17.46
C ALA A 39 -11.50 11.54 17.02
N ARG A 40 -10.34 10.98 16.64
CA ARG A 40 -9.16 11.70 16.13
C ARG A 40 -9.06 11.62 14.60
N GLY A 41 -10.09 11.09 13.93
CA GLY A 41 -10.14 10.94 12.48
C GLY A 41 -9.30 9.79 11.93
N ARG A 42 -8.68 8.96 12.78
CA ARG A 42 -7.85 7.83 12.34
C ARG A 42 -8.73 6.69 11.84
N VAL A 43 -8.28 6.06 10.77
CA VAL A 43 -8.99 4.99 10.10
C VAL A 43 -8.72 3.66 10.82
N GLN A 44 -9.80 2.99 11.18
CA GLN A 44 -9.80 1.60 11.61
C GLN A 44 -10.49 0.75 10.55
N ILE A 45 -9.73 -0.19 9.99
CA ILE A 45 -10.23 -1.12 8.99
C ILE A 45 -10.59 -2.43 9.67
N ARG A 46 -11.74 -2.98 9.30
CA ARG A 46 -12.24 -4.27 9.77
C ARG A 46 -12.61 -5.15 8.58
N LYS A 47 -12.30 -6.45 8.67
CA LYS A 47 -12.79 -7.44 7.72
C LYS A 47 -13.08 -8.75 8.45
N PRO A 48 -14.31 -9.26 8.39
CA PRO A 48 -14.59 -10.58 8.93
C PRO A 48 -13.92 -11.63 8.04
N LEU A 49 -13.08 -12.51 8.61
CA LEU A 49 -12.67 -13.70 7.86
C LEU A 49 -13.81 -14.70 7.85
N VAL A 50 -14.36 -14.95 6.66
CA VAL A 50 -15.22 -16.10 6.44
C VAL A 50 -14.32 -17.34 6.38
N ALA A 51 -14.42 -18.22 7.37
CA ALA A 51 -13.78 -19.53 7.32
C ALA A 51 -14.29 -20.28 6.07
N GLY A 52 -13.39 -20.74 5.21
CA GLY A 52 -13.76 -21.38 3.94
C GLY A 52 -14.57 -22.67 4.14
N ARG A 53 -15.55 -22.90 3.26
CA ARG A 53 -16.33 -24.15 3.18
C ARG A 53 -15.43 -25.30 2.71
N GLY A 54 -14.94 -26.13 3.62
CA GLY A 54 -14.10 -27.31 3.34
C GLY A 54 -13.76 -28.08 4.61
N LEU A 55 -12.88 -29.10 4.55
CA LEU A 55 -12.40 -29.82 5.75
C LEU A 55 -11.82 -28.88 6.83
N SER A 56 -11.33 -27.70 6.42
CA SER A 56 -10.91 -26.60 7.29
C SER A 56 -12.01 -26.06 8.19
N ASP A 57 -13.28 -26.23 7.81
CA ASP A 57 -14.47 -25.74 8.51
C ASP A 57 -14.82 -26.62 9.72
N TRP A 58 -14.38 -27.89 9.76
CA TRP A 58 -14.47 -28.72 10.97
C TRP A 58 -13.39 -28.32 11.98
N LEU A 59 -12.17 -28.07 11.50
CA LEU A 59 -11.06 -27.58 12.33
C LEU A 59 -11.31 -26.16 12.87
N ALA A 60 -11.91 -25.29 12.06
CA ALA A 60 -12.30 -23.92 12.41
C ALA A 60 -13.62 -23.84 13.21
N ARG A 61 -14.40 -24.91 13.32
CA ARG A 61 -15.52 -25.00 14.27
C ARG A 61 -15.03 -25.37 15.67
N THR A 62 -14.02 -26.24 15.77
CA THR A 62 -13.47 -26.68 17.06
C THR A 62 -12.58 -25.62 17.72
N LEU A 63 -11.82 -24.84 16.92
CA LEU A 63 -11.23 -23.59 17.37
C LEU A 63 -12.16 -22.45 16.94
N LYS A 64 -12.84 -21.75 17.88
CA LYS A 64 -13.67 -20.54 17.63
C LYS A 64 -12.89 -19.36 17.00
N PHE A 65 -12.30 -19.58 15.84
CA PHE A 65 -11.39 -18.69 15.13
C PHE A 65 -12.15 -17.86 14.11
N ARG A 66 -13.22 -17.19 14.57
CA ARG A 66 -13.70 -16.00 13.87
C ARG A 66 -12.68 -14.90 14.08
N ARG A 67 -11.58 -14.96 13.33
CA ARG A 67 -10.55 -13.92 13.34
C ARG A 67 -11.12 -12.74 12.58
N ASP A 68 -11.52 -11.70 13.28
CA ASP A 68 -11.74 -10.40 12.67
C ASP A 68 -10.36 -9.77 12.42
N ILE A 69 -10.05 -9.42 11.16
CA ILE A 69 -8.92 -8.53 10.92
C ILE A 69 -9.32 -7.15 11.40
N ARG A 70 -8.49 -6.57 12.28
CA ARG A 70 -8.59 -5.18 12.70
C ARG A 70 -7.25 -4.50 12.54
N VAL A 71 -7.22 -3.42 11.79
CA VAL A 71 -6.02 -2.59 11.59
C VAL A 71 -6.36 -1.15 11.95
N ASN A 72 -5.61 -0.59 12.90
CA ASN A 72 -5.67 0.84 13.18
C ASN A 72 -4.56 1.51 12.38
N LEU A 73 -4.93 2.45 11.53
CA LEU A 73 -3.98 3.26 10.79
C LEU A 73 -3.58 4.47 11.61
N ASP A 74 -2.32 4.86 11.45
CA ASP A 74 -1.83 6.15 11.90
C ASP A 74 -2.33 7.26 10.96
N GLU A 75 -1.85 8.49 11.17
CA GLU A 75 -2.27 9.63 10.35
C GLU A 75 -1.89 9.46 8.87
N ARG A 76 -0.63 9.09 8.60
CA ARG A 76 -0.13 8.90 7.24
C ARG A 76 -0.80 7.72 6.53
N GLY A 77 -1.01 6.62 7.24
CA GLY A 77 -1.74 5.46 6.74
C GLY A 77 -3.21 5.77 6.48
N SER A 78 -3.86 6.53 7.37
CA SER A 78 -5.26 6.96 7.18
C SER A 78 -5.39 7.85 5.96
N TRP A 79 -4.46 8.79 5.77
CA TRP A 79 -4.40 9.62 4.57
C TRP A 79 -4.18 8.78 3.31
N PHE A 80 -3.27 7.78 3.35
CA PHE A 80 -3.04 6.88 2.23
C PHE A 80 -4.31 6.10 1.87
N TRP A 81 -5.00 5.56 2.88
CA TRP A 81 -6.26 4.84 2.73
C TRP A 81 -7.32 5.68 2.03
N ASP A 82 -7.48 6.93 2.45
CA ASP A 82 -8.47 7.85 1.88
C ASP A 82 -8.23 8.19 0.41
N ARG A 83 -7.07 7.83 -0.15
CA ARG A 83 -6.70 8.06 -1.56
C ARG A 83 -6.86 6.79 -2.42
N ILE A 84 -7.25 5.67 -1.82
CA ILE A 84 -7.54 4.42 -2.53
C ILE A 84 -8.96 4.48 -3.09
N ASP A 85 -9.08 4.93 -4.34
CA ASP A 85 -10.35 5.04 -5.08
C ASP A 85 -10.48 4.03 -6.23
N GLY A 86 -9.49 3.15 -6.39
CA GLY A 86 -9.44 2.19 -7.49
C GLY A 86 -9.11 2.81 -8.85
N ARG A 87 -8.66 4.07 -8.91
CA ARG A 87 -8.31 4.79 -10.13
C ARG A 87 -6.87 5.32 -10.12
N ARG A 88 -6.44 5.94 -9.01
CA ARG A 88 -5.09 6.52 -8.88
C ARG A 88 -4.03 5.43 -8.72
N SER A 89 -2.89 5.57 -9.41
CA SER A 89 -1.75 4.69 -9.21
C SER A 89 -1.02 4.99 -7.89
N LEU A 90 -0.22 4.03 -7.41
CA LEU A 90 0.64 4.24 -6.25
C LEU A 90 1.62 5.40 -6.45
N GLU A 91 2.09 5.63 -7.67
CA GLU A 91 2.90 6.81 -8.03
C GLU A 91 2.14 8.12 -7.82
N HIS A 92 0.87 8.16 -8.23
CA HIS A 92 0.05 9.36 -8.05
C HIS A 92 -0.20 9.65 -6.56
N ILE A 93 -0.44 8.59 -5.79
CA ILE A 93 -0.66 8.69 -4.34
C ILE A 93 0.64 9.11 -3.63
N GLU A 94 1.80 8.57 -4.03
CA GLU A 94 3.10 8.95 -3.49
C GLU A 94 3.41 10.42 -3.75
N ASN A 95 3.24 10.89 -4.99
CA ASN A 95 3.50 12.29 -5.34
C ASN A 95 2.61 13.24 -4.53
N ALA A 96 1.36 12.88 -4.30
CA ALA A 96 0.45 13.63 -3.44
C ALA A 96 0.89 13.60 -1.97
N MET A 97 1.31 12.45 -1.44
CA MET A 97 1.81 12.31 -0.06
C MET A 97 3.05 13.17 0.15
N ARG A 98 3.99 13.14 -0.80
CA ARG A 98 5.22 13.92 -0.77
C ARG A 98 4.93 15.41 -0.63
N ARG A 99 3.98 15.92 -1.43
CA ARG A 99 3.57 17.33 -1.44
C ARG A 99 2.79 17.73 -0.19
N GLU A 100 1.74 16.99 0.15
CA GLU A 100 0.83 17.34 1.24
C GLU A 100 1.50 17.20 2.62
N MET A 101 2.44 16.27 2.78
CA MET A 101 3.13 16.02 4.05
C MET A 101 4.58 16.51 4.06
N SER A 102 5.04 17.17 3.00
CA SER A 102 6.40 17.72 2.88
C SER A 102 7.49 16.69 3.19
N LEU A 103 7.36 15.48 2.64
CA LEU A 103 8.31 14.37 2.88
C LEU A 103 9.42 14.36 1.81
N PRO A 104 10.63 13.86 2.14
CA PRO A 104 11.61 13.47 1.13
C PRO A 104 11.10 12.33 0.23
N GLU A 105 11.50 12.30 -1.04
CA GLU A 105 11.06 11.29 -2.01
C GLU A 105 11.28 9.85 -1.53
N ASP A 106 12.46 9.53 -0.99
CA ASP A 106 12.74 8.20 -0.48
C ASP A 106 11.82 7.81 0.69
N GLU A 107 11.43 8.77 1.52
CA GLU A 107 10.55 8.54 2.66
C GLU A 107 9.11 8.31 2.21
N SER A 108 8.58 9.13 1.30
CA SER A 108 7.22 8.98 0.75
C SER A 108 7.08 7.67 -0.02
N ARG A 109 8.07 7.31 -0.84
CA ARG A 109 8.09 6.05 -1.59
C ARG A 109 8.10 4.84 -0.65
N ARG A 110 8.98 4.83 0.36
CA ARG A 110 9.01 3.77 1.37
C ARG A 110 7.68 3.67 2.13
N ALA A 111 7.10 4.80 2.54
CA ALA A 111 5.84 4.83 3.26
C ALA A 111 4.70 4.22 2.43
N VAL A 112 4.53 4.64 1.17
CA VAL A 112 3.49 4.12 0.27
C VAL A 112 3.65 2.61 0.05
N LEU A 113 4.87 2.12 -0.20
CA LEU A 113 5.10 0.68 -0.37
C LEU A 113 4.83 -0.10 0.91
N MET A 114 5.22 0.43 2.08
CA MET A 114 4.96 -0.19 3.37
C MET A 114 3.46 -0.30 3.64
N PHE A 115 2.70 0.79 3.48
CA PHE A 115 1.24 0.78 3.67
C PHE A 115 0.56 -0.19 2.70
N THR A 116 0.96 -0.15 1.43
CA THR A 116 0.47 -1.07 0.40
C THR A 116 0.69 -2.52 0.82
N ARG A 117 1.93 -2.89 1.15
CA ARG A 117 2.28 -4.26 1.57
C ARG A 117 1.51 -4.68 2.82
N MET A 118 1.42 -3.81 3.83
CA MET A 118 0.71 -4.07 5.08
C MET A 118 -0.76 -4.39 4.86
N LEU A 119 -1.43 -3.63 3.99
CA LEU A 119 -2.86 -3.79 3.67
C LEU A 119 -3.10 -5.02 2.77
N MET A 120 -2.22 -5.26 1.79
CA MET A 120 -2.29 -6.45 0.92
C MET A 120 -2.11 -7.76 1.69
N LEU A 121 -1.12 -7.84 2.60
CA LEU A 121 -0.88 -9.04 3.40
C LEU A 121 -2.08 -9.42 4.27
N ARG A 122 -2.97 -8.46 4.56
CA ARG A 122 -4.22 -8.65 5.30
C ARG A 122 -5.45 -8.74 4.40
N GLN A 123 -5.27 -8.85 3.08
CA GLN A 123 -6.37 -8.97 2.12
C GLN A 123 -7.39 -7.82 2.22
N LEU A 124 -6.92 -6.61 2.58
CA LEU A 124 -7.74 -5.41 2.70
C LEU A 124 -7.78 -4.61 1.39
N ILE A 125 -6.70 -4.69 0.60
CA ILE A 125 -6.62 -4.11 -0.74
C ILE A 125 -6.01 -5.13 -1.70
N ALA A 126 -6.28 -4.95 -2.99
CA ALA A 126 -5.59 -5.60 -4.10
C ALA A 126 -4.97 -4.56 -5.03
N LEU A 127 -4.04 -4.98 -5.87
CA LEU A 127 -3.40 -4.14 -6.88
C LEU A 127 -3.88 -4.54 -8.28
N LYS A 128 -4.32 -3.56 -9.06
CA LYS A 128 -4.53 -3.71 -10.50
C LYS A 128 -3.27 -3.24 -11.22
N MET A 129 -2.67 -4.10 -12.02
CA MET A 129 -1.52 -3.72 -12.84
C MET A 129 -1.98 -2.98 -14.09
N PRO A 130 -1.30 -1.90 -14.50
CA PRO A 130 -1.62 -1.22 -15.75
C PRO A 130 -1.25 -2.14 -16.91
N GLY A 131 -2.26 -2.50 -17.72
CA GLY A 131 -2.03 -3.08 -19.05
C GLY A 131 -1.47 -4.50 -19.12
N ARG A 132 -2.16 -5.50 -18.54
CA ARG A 132 -2.20 -6.82 -19.21
C ARG A 132 -3.35 -6.79 -20.21
N THR A 133 -3.14 -6.18 -21.36
CA THR A 133 -3.99 -6.45 -22.53
C THR A 133 -3.73 -7.89 -22.94
N GLU A 134 -4.71 -8.74 -22.69
CA GLU A 134 -4.74 -10.09 -23.23
C GLU A 134 -4.92 -9.95 -24.75
N ASN A 135 -3.82 -10.10 -25.50
CA ASN A 135 -3.92 -10.38 -26.92
C ASN A 135 -4.63 -11.72 -27.07
N THR A 136 -5.91 -11.68 -27.42
CA THR A 136 -6.65 -12.83 -27.96
C THR A 136 -6.42 -12.86 -29.47
#